data_AF-A0A223ZMK0-F1
#
_entry.id   AF-A0A223ZMK0-F1
#
_cell.length_a   1.000
_cell.length_b   1.000
_cell.length_c   1.000
_cell.angle_alpha   90.00
_cell.angle_beta   90.00
_cell.angle_gamma   90.00
#
_symmetry.space_group_name_H-M   'P 1'
#
loop_
_entity.id
_entity.type
_entity.pdbx_description
1 polymer ?
#
loop_
_entity_poly.entity_id
_entity_poly.type
_entity_poly.pdbx_seq_one_letter_code
_entity_poly.pdbx_strand_id
1 'polypeptide(L)' 'DIQPNVTIVIGPGTDVIAGEGRILTAGPWHIARMIQSFDAFPVNLGIAAKGNASRPAALEEMIKAGACAMKL' A
#
# COMPACT_ATOMS: atom_id res chain seq x y z
N ASP A 1 -9.59 7.94 -13.59
CA ASP A 1 -9.35 7.39 -14.93
C ASP A 1 -7.87 7.03 -15.05
N ILE A 2 -7.53 5.89 -15.64
CA ILE A 2 -6.14 5.41 -15.76
C ILE A 2 -5.60 5.96 -17.07
N GLN A 3 -4.37 6.50 -17.07
CA GLN A 3 -3.79 7.03 -18.30
C GLN A 3 -3.63 5.92 -19.37
N PRO A 4 -3.83 6.23 -20.67
CA PRO A 4 -3.62 5.26 -21.73
C PRO A 4 -2.21 4.66 -21.68
N ASN A 5 -2.11 3.35 -21.90
CA ASN A 5 -0.85 2.58 -21.86
C ASN A 5 -0.15 2.52 -20.48
N VAL A 6 -0.84 2.85 -19.38
CA VAL A 6 -0.36 2.60 -18.01
C VAL A 6 -1.03 1.33 -17.48
N THR A 7 -0.27 0.24 -17.40
CA THR A 7 -0.74 -1.08 -16.92
C THR A 7 -0.36 -1.37 -15.46
N ILE A 8 0.52 -0.56 -14.90
CA ILE A 8 0.89 -0.58 -13.48
C ILE A 8 0.33 0.70 -12.87
N VAL A 9 -0.68 0.54 -12.03
CA VAL A 9 -1.16 1.64 -11.22
C VAL A 9 -0.25 1.73 -10.00
N ILE A 10 0.82 2.52 -10.13
CA ILE A 10 1.47 3.17 -8.98
C ILE A 10 0.67 4.46 -8.73
N GLY A 11 -0.60 4.29 -8.42
CA GLY A 11 -1.58 5.38 -8.39
C GLY A 11 -1.77 5.92 -6.98
N PRO A 12 -2.42 7.09 -6.87
CA PRO A 12 -2.67 7.77 -5.61
C PRO A 12 -3.45 6.94 -4.59
N GLY A 13 -4.01 5.76 -4.91
CA GLY A 13 -4.49 4.81 -3.90
C GLY A 13 -3.40 4.33 -2.93
N THR A 14 -2.14 4.36 -3.34
CA THR A 14 -0.98 4.07 -2.46
C THR A 14 -0.44 5.33 -1.76
N ASP A 15 -0.85 6.54 -2.21
CA ASP A 15 -0.61 7.82 -1.53
C ASP A 15 -1.82 8.31 -0.70
N VAL A 16 -3.01 7.73 -0.83
CA VAL A 16 -4.28 8.22 -0.23
C VAL A 16 -4.59 7.54 1.11
N ILE A 17 -3.53 7.20 1.83
CA ILE A 17 -3.59 7.40 3.27
C ILE A 17 -2.39 8.20 3.78
N ALA A 18 -1.85 9.10 2.96
CA ALA A 18 -1.18 10.29 3.47
C ALA A 18 -2.29 11.22 3.99
N GLY A 19 -2.72 10.98 5.23
CA GLY A 19 -3.20 12.11 6.02
C GLY A 19 -2.07 13.13 6.03
N GLU A 20 -2.36 14.42 5.88
CA GLU A 20 -1.42 15.53 6.04
C GLU A 20 -0.33 15.21 7.10
N GLY A 21 0.87 14.79 6.66
CA GLY A 21 1.99 14.41 7.52
C GLY A 21 1.97 13.02 8.21
N ARG A 22 1.07 12.09 7.87
CA ARG A 22 1.03 10.71 8.42
C ARG A 22 0.54 9.67 7.40
N ILE A 23 1.35 8.62 7.16
CA ILE A 23 0.97 7.41 6.42
C ILE A 23 0.06 6.55 7.32
N LEU A 24 -1.24 6.44 7.01
CA LEU A 24 -2.18 5.51 7.67
C LEU A 24 -2.52 4.26 6.85
N THR A 25 -1.56 3.60 6.21
CA THR A 25 -1.70 2.15 6.01
C THR A 25 -1.40 1.45 7.35
N ALA A 26 -2.41 1.44 8.23
CA ALA A 26 -2.30 1.10 9.65
C ALA A 26 -2.20 -0.41 9.94
N GLY A 27 -1.26 -1.09 9.29
CA GLY A 27 -0.91 -2.48 9.56
C GLY A 27 -1.58 -3.52 8.65
N PRO A 28 -1.34 -4.82 8.92
CA PRO A 28 -1.66 -5.93 8.02
C PRO A 28 -3.10 -5.98 7.51
N TRP A 29 -4.08 -5.66 8.36
CA TRP A 29 -5.49 -5.70 8.00
C TRP A 29 -5.86 -4.72 6.89
N HIS A 30 -5.29 -3.51 6.92
CA HIS A 30 -5.56 -2.48 5.90
C HIS A 30 -4.98 -2.88 4.54
N ILE A 31 -3.79 -3.48 4.53
CA ILE A 31 -3.17 -4.00 3.31
C ILE A 31 -4.09 -5.06 2.68
N ALA A 32 -4.58 -6.02 3.48
CA ALA A 32 -5.50 -7.05 2.99
C ALA A 32 -6.81 -6.47 2.43
N ARG A 33 -7.39 -5.45 3.08
CA ARG A 33 -8.60 -4.77 2.56
C ARG A 33 -8.33 -4.03 1.26
N MET A 34 -7.16 -3.40 1.14
CA MET A 34 -6.77 -2.68 -0.05
C MET A 34 -6.59 -3.63 -1.25
N ILE A 35 -5.92 -4.77 -1.05
CA ILE A 35 -5.81 -5.80 -2.10
C ILE A 35 -7.20 -6.22 -2.58
N GLN A 36 -8.09 -6.57 -1.66
CA GLN A 36 -9.47 -6.98 -2.00
C GLN A 36 -10.27 -5.89 -2.71
N SER A 37 -10.06 -4.61 -2.36
CA SER A 37 -10.73 -3.49 -3.02
C SER A 37 -10.30 -3.33 -4.49
N PHE A 38 -9.13 -3.86 -4.86
CA PHE A 38 -8.57 -3.73 -6.20
C PHE A 38 -8.76 -4.98 -7.07
N ASP A 39 -9.28 -6.09 -6.53
CA ASP A 39 -9.55 -7.34 -7.26
C ASP A 39 -10.49 -7.15 -8.46
N ALA A 40 -11.34 -6.11 -8.44
CA ALA A 40 -12.28 -5.82 -9.51
C ALA A 40 -11.66 -5.05 -10.70
N PHE A 41 -10.42 -4.56 -10.58
CA PHE A 41 -9.79 -3.73 -11.60
C PHE A 41 -8.72 -4.52 -12.36
N PRO A 42 -8.70 -4.48 -13.71
CA PRO A 42 -7.72 -5.20 -14.51
C PRO A 42 -6.37 -4.46 -14.56
N VAL A 43 -5.74 -4.28 -13.40
CA VAL A 43 -4.49 -3.51 -13.24
C VAL A 43 -3.51 -4.25 -12.34
N ASN A 44 -2.22 -4.02 -12.54
CA ASN A 44 -1.20 -4.46 -11.59
C ASN A 44 -1.15 -3.49 -10.39
N LEU A 45 -1.16 -4.03 -9.17
CA LEU A 45 -1.17 -3.28 -7.92
C LEU A 45 0.14 -3.48 -7.13
N GLY A 46 0.72 -2.38 -6.65
CA GLY A 46 1.80 -2.38 -5.66
C GLY A 46 1.39 -1.55 -4.44
N ILE A 47 1.54 -2.12 -3.23
CA ILE A 47 1.20 -1.47 -1.96
C ILE A 47 2.49 -1.14 -1.20
N ALA A 48 2.69 0.14 -0.89
CA ALA A 48 3.72 0.59 0.04
C ALA A 48 3.15 0.66 1.46
N ALA A 49 3.94 0.19 2.43
CA ALA A 49 3.58 0.23 3.84
C ALA A 49 4.42 1.25 4.62
N LYS A 50 4.04 1.47 5.88
CA LYS A 50 4.72 2.37 6.80
C LYS A 50 6.11 1.81 7.17
N GLY A 51 7.15 2.58 6.87
CA GLY A 51 8.54 2.21 7.10
C GLY A 51 9.08 2.60 8.48
N ASN A 52 8.37 3.44 9.25
CA ASN A 52 8.82 3.87 10.58
C ASN A 52 8.26 2.99 11.70
N ALA A 53 9.14 2.20 12.30
CA ALA A 53 8.89 1.45 13.53
C ALA A 53 10.17 1.37 14.37
N SER A 54 10.03 1.41 15.70
CA SER A 54 11.16 1.24 16.63
C SER A 54 11.61 -0.22 16.78
N ARG A 55 10.82 -1.17 16.28
CA ARG A 55 11.11 -2.62 16.32
C ARG A 55 10.82 -3.24 14.95
N PRO A 56 11.66 -4.17 14.46
CA PRO A 56 11.55 -4.75 13.12
C PRO A 56 10.29 -5.59 12.93
N ALA A 57 9.81 -6.26 13.98
CA ALA A 57 8.62 -7.11 13.92
C ALA A 57 7.39 -6.40 13.33
N ALA A 58 7.22 -5.10 13.62
CA ALA A 58 6.10 -4.34 13.06
C ALA A 58 6.21 -4.14 11.53
N LEU A 59 7.43 -4.06 10.99
CA LEU A 59 7.68 -3.94 9.55
C LEU A 59 7.52 -5.30 8.87
N GLU A 60 8.00 -6.37 9.49
CA GLU A 60 7.88 -7.74 8.98
C GLU A 60 6.42 -8.15 8.76
N GLU A 61 5.53 -7.82 9.70
CA GLU A 61 4.11 -8.12 9.56
C GLU A 61 3.46 -7.40 8.36
N MET A 62 3.94 -6.21 8.00
CA MET A 62 3.47 -5.50 6.81
C MET A 62 3.96 -6.15 5.52
N ILE A 63 5.20 -6.65 5.48
CA ILE A 63 5.72 -7.42 4.33
C ILE A 63 4.88 -8.69 4.14
N LYS A 64 4.66 -9.45 5.22
CA LYS A 64 3.83 -10.67 5.19
C LYS A 64 2.39 -10.39 4.73
N ALA A 65 1.86 -9.20 5.02
CA ALA A 65 0.54 -8.79 4.59
C ALA A 65 0.44 -8.43 3.09
N GLY A 66 1.56 -8.29 2.37
CA GLY A 66 1.59 -8.01 0.94
C GLY A 66 2.17 -6.65 0.55
N ALA A 67 2.89 -5.96 1.45
CA ALA A 67 3.61 -4.74 1.09
C ALA A 67 4.80 -5.05 0.17
N CYS A 68 4.93 -4.33 -0.94
CA CYS A 68 6.06 -4.45 -1.87
C CYS A 68 7.15 -3.39 -1.63
N ALA A 69 6.86 -2.36 -0.83
CA ALA A 69 7.79 -1.29 -0.50
C ALA A 69 7.50 -0.72 0.90
N MET A 70 8.49 -0.02 1.46
CA MET A 70 8.37 0.73 2.72
C MET A 70 8.60 2.20 2.46
N LYS A 71 7.79 3.06 3.07
CA LYS A 71 7.94 4.51 3.02
C LYS A 71 8.26 5.06 4.41
N LEU A 72 9.43 5.70 4.53
CA LEU A 72 9.88 6.40 5.75
C LEU A 72 9.14 7.72 5.93
#